data_AF-A0A6J1VRA0-F1
#
_entry.id   AF-A0A6J1VRA0-F1
#
_cell.length_a   1.000
_cell.length_b   1.000
_cell.length_c   1.000
_cell.angle_alpha   90.00
_cell.angle_beta   90.00
_cell.angle_gamma   90.00
#
_symmetry.space_group_name_H-M   'P 1'
#
loop_
_entity.id
_entity.type
_entity.pdbx_description
1 polymer ?
#
loop_
_entity_poly.entity_id
_entity_poly.type
_entity_poly.pdbx_seq_one_letter_code
_entity_poly.pdbx_strand_id
1 'polypeptide(L)' 'MPAISDQDMNAYLAEQSRMHMNEFNTMSALSEIYSYVGKYSEEILGALSQDDQAGKQKLTYKLEQVITLMSIDS' A
#
# COMPACT_ATOMS: atom_id res chain seq x y z
N MET A 1 -22.12 10.24 -25.05
CA MET A 1 -20.66 10.46 -25.04
C MET A 1 -19.98 9.14 -25.40
N PRO A 2 -18.91 9.15 -26.21
CA PRO A 2 -18.15 7.92 -26.49
C PRO A 2 -17.49 7.41 -25.20
N ALA A 3 -17.26 6.09 -25.12
CA ALA A 3 -16.53 5.49 -24.02
C ALA A 3 -15.06 5.93 -24.04
N ILE A 4 -14.48 6.17 -22.87
CA ILE A 4 -13.06 6.47 -22.70
C ILE A 4 -12.28 5.16 -22.76
N SER A 5 -11.16 5.13 -23.48
CA SER A 5 -10.28 3.96 -23.53
C SER A 5 -9.46 3.82 -22.25
N ASP A 6 -9.02 2.61 -21.91
CA ASP A 6 -8.12 2.38 -20.76
C ASP A 6 -6.81 3.19 -20.90
N GLN A 7 -6.32 3.37 -22.14
CA GLN A 7 -5.13 4.16 -22.41
C GLN A 7 -5.34 5.63 -22.05
N ASP A 8 -6.43 6.24 -22.52
CA ASP A 8 -6.74 7.64 -22.24
C ASP A 8 -7.01 7.86 -20.75
N MET A 9 -7.68 6.89 -20.11
CA MET A 9 -7.93 6.93 -18.67
C MET A 9 -6.63 6.87 -17.87
N ASN A 10 -5.72 5.96 -18.22
CA ASN A 10 -4.41 5.86 -17.57
C ASN A 10 -3.56 7.12 -17.78
N ALA A 11 -3.59 7.69 -18.98
CA ALA A 11 -2.89 8.95 -19.28
C ALA A 11 -3.44 10.11 -18.45
N TYR A 12 -4.77 10.21 -18.33
CA TYR A 12 -5.42 11.20 -17.49
C TYR A 12 -5.06 11.03 -16.01
N LEU A 13 -5.15 9.81 -15.47
CA LEU A 13 -4.80 9.52 -14.07
C LEU A 13 -3.34 9.83 -13.76
N ALA A 14 -2.42 9.49 -14.66
CA ALA A 14 -1.00 9.81 -14.52
C ALA A 14 -0.75 11.33 -14.44
N GLU A 15 -1.44 12.11 -15.28
CA GLU A 15 -1.32 13.58 -15.26
C GLU A 15 -1.91 14.17 -13.97
N GLN A 16 -3.06 13.67 -13.49
CA GLN A 16 -3.62 14.11 -12.20
C GLN A 16 -2.66 13.81 -11.04
N SER A 17 -2.11 12.59 -10.97
CA SER A 17 -1.11 12.25 -9.95
C SER A 17 0.13 13.15 -10.02
N ARG A 18 0.57 13.52 -11.22
CA ARG A 18 1.71 14.42 -11.43
C ARG A 18 1.42 15.83 -10.94
N MET A 19 0.24 16.37 -11.24
CA MET A 19 -0.15 17.73 -10.85
C MET A 19 -0.22 17.90 -9.32
N HIS A 20 -0.67 16.86 -8.61
CA HIS A 20 -0.93 16.93 -7.16
C HIS A 20 0.13 16.23 -6.30
N MET A 21 1.29 15.88 -6.87
CA MET A 21 2.32 15.04 -6.22
C MET A 21 2.79 15.55 -4.84
N ASN A 22 2.80 16.87 -4.64
CA ASN A 22 3.33 17.50 -3.42
C ASN A 22 2.26 18.18 -2.56
N GLU A 23 0.97 17.91 -2.82
CA GLU A 23 -0.12 18.54 -2.07
C GLU A 23 -0.39 17.87 -0.72
N PHE A 24 0.01 16.61 -0.58
CA PHE A 24 -0.31 15.79 0.59
C PHE A 24 0.94 15.29 1.30
N ASN A 25 0.87 15.28 2.63
CA ASN A 25 1.90 14.63 3.43
C ASN A 25 1.68 13.10 3.39
N THR A 26 2.33 12.47 2.42
CA THR A 26 2.26 11.01 2.23
C THR A 26 2.78 10.25 3.45
N MET A 27 3.77 10.79 4.18
CA MET A 27 4.33 10.11 5.36
C MET A 27 3.33 10.09 6.52
N SER A 28 2.61 11.18 6.76
CA SER A 28 1.54 11.21 7.77
C SER A 28 0.43 10.21 7.44
N ALA A 29 -0.01 10.15 6.18
CA ALA A 29 -1.01 9.17 5.74
C ALA A 29 -0.53 7.72 5.92
N LEU A 30 0.73 7.44 5.55
CA LEU A 30 1.32 6.10 5.74
C LEU A 30 1.41 5.71 7.21
N SER A 31 1.75 6.64 8.11
CA SER A 31 1.78 6.40 9.55
C SER A 31 0.39 6.06 10.10
N GLU A 32 -0.64 6.79 9.67
CA GLU A 32 -2.01 6.51 10.06
C GLU A 32 -2.49 5.13 9.56
N ILE A 33 -2.18 4.78 8.31
CA ILE A 33 -2.47 3.44 7.76
C ILE A 33 -1.72 2.36 8.55
N TYR A 34 -0.45 2.59 8.88
CA TYR A 34 0.37 1.63 9.63
C TYR A 34 -0.19 1.37 11.04
N SER A 35 -0.87 2.33 11.66
CA SER A 35 -1.53 2.10 12.96
C SER A 35 -2.54 0.93 12.91
N TYR A 36 -3.26 0.77 11.79
CA TYR A 36 -4.17 -0.35 11.57
C TYR A 36 -3.41 -1.66 11.33
N VAL A 37 -2.30 -1.60 10.59
CA VAL A 37 -1.41 -2.76 10.39
C VAL A 37 -0.88 -3.26 11.72
N GLY A 38 -0.40 -2.37 12.59
CA GLY A 38 0.07 -2.74 13.93
C GLY A 38 -1.04 -3.35 14.78
N LYS A 39 -2.25 -2.80 14.71
CA LYS A 39 -3.41 -3.27 15.48
C LYS A 39 -3.88 -4.67 15.08
N TYR A 40 -3.80 -5.02 13.80
CA TYR A 40 -4.31 -6.29 13.24
C TYR A 40 -3.20 -7.14 12.61
N SER A 41 -1.98 -7.05 13.16
CA SER A 41 -0.80 -7.64 12.54
C SER A 41 -0.92 -9.16 12.40
N GLU A 42 -1.44 -9.86 13.41
CA GLU A 42 -1.64 -11.31 13.38
C GLU A 42 -2.64 -11.72 12.29
N GLU A 43 -3.78 -11.03 12.19
CA GLU A 43 -4.82 -11.35 11.20
C GLU A 43 -4.34 -11.07 9.77
N ILE A 44 -3.64 -9.96 9.55
CA ILE A 44 -3.10 -9.60 8.23
C ILE A 44 -2.02 -10.59 7.81
N LEU A 45 -1.08 -10.94 8.69
CA LEU A 45 -0.03 -11.92 8.41
C LEU A 45 -0.63 -13.33 8.17
N GLY A 46 -1.66 -13.69 8.92
CA GLY A 46 -2.42 -14.92 8.72
C GLY A 46 -3.06 -14.98 7.33
N ALA A 47 -3.74 -13.91 6.92
CA ALA A 47 -4.36 -13.82 5.60
C ALA A 47 -3.32 -13.89 4.46
N LEU A 48 -2.19 -13.17 4.59
CA LEU A 48 -1.10 -13.20 3.61
C LEU A 48 -0.45 -14.59 3.49
N SER A 49 -0.41 -15.35 4.57
CA SER A 49 0.18 -16.70 4.59
C SER A 49 -0.76 -17.76 3.97
N GLN A 50 -2.07 -17.50 3.97
CA GLN A 50 -3.08 -18.37 3.35
C GLN A 50 -3.29 -18.10 1.85
N ASP A 51 -2.85 -16.95 1.34
CA ASP A 51 -2.98 -16.59 -0.07
C ASP A 51 -1.75 -17.03 -0.90
N ASP A 52 -1.98 -17.91 -1.88
CA ASP A 52 -0.92 -18.46 -2.73
C ASP A 52 -0.16 -17.39 -3.53
N GLN A 53 -0.83 -16.32 -3.96
CA GLN A 53 -0.19 -15.26 -4.75
C GLN A 53 0.67 -14.36 -3.88
N ALA A 54 0.23 -14.07 -2.66
CA ALA A 54 0.98 -13.37 -1.63
C ALA A 54 2.21 -14.19 -1.22
N GLY A 55 2.07 -15.51 -1.09
CA GLY A 55 3.17 -16.44 -0.86
C GLY A 55 4.25 -16.36 -1.95
N LYS A 56 3.85 -16.42 -3.23
CA LYS A 56 4.77 -16.26 -4.39
C LYS A 56 5.53 -14.93 -4.37
N GLN A 57 4.89 -13.87 -3.91
CA GLN A 57 5.46 -12.53 -3.82
C GLN A 57 6.19 -12.25 -2.49
N LYS A 58 6.20 -13.22 -1.57
CA LYS A 58 6.77 -13.15 -0.22
C LYS A 58 6.21 -11.97 0.59
N LEU A 59 4.90 -11.72 0.49
CA LEU A 59 4.29 -10.53 1.11
C LEU A 59 4.29 -10.59 2.65
N THR A 60 4.03 -11.76 3.25
CA THR A 60 4.12 -11.95 4.71
C THR A 60 5.50 -11.51 5.23
N TYR A 61 6.57 -12.02 4.63
CA TYR A 61 7.95 -11.69 5.00
C TYR A 61 8.30 -10.21 4.81
N LYS A 62 7.78 -9.56 3.75
CA LYS A 62 7.98 -8.12 3.54
C LYS A 62 7.28 -7.31 4.64
N LEU A 63 6.06 -7.71 5.02
CA LEU A 63 5.32 -7.03 6.07
C LEU A 63 5.97 -7.20 7.44
N GLU A 64 6.46 -8.39 7.78
CA GLU A 64 7.22 -8.64 9.02
C GLU A 64 8.47 -7.75 9.13
N GLN A 65 9.18 -7.52 8.02
CA GLN A 65 10.33 -6.60 8.00
C GLN A 65 9.91 -5.16 8.26
N VAL A 66 8.80 -4.71 7.67
CA VAL A 66 8.25 -3.37 7.92
C VAL A 66 7.85 -3.23 9.39
N ILE A 67 7.16 -4.23 9.94
CA ILE A 67 6.76 -4.23 11.37
C ILE A 67 8.00 -4.14 12.27
N THR A 68 8.99 -4.99 12.02
CA THR A 68 10.25 -5.01 12.78
C THR A 68 10.95 -3.66 12.72
N LEU A 69 11.07 -3.06 11.53
CA LEU A 69 11.71 -1.76 11.34
C LEU A 69 11.00 -0.66 12.13
N MET A 70 9.67 -0.60 12.02
CA MET A 70 8.87 0.44 12.68
C MET A 70 8.83 0.27 14.21
N SER A 71 9.04 -0.95 14.73
CA SER A 71 9.16 -1.19 16.17
C SER A 71 10.51 -0.77 16.75
N ILE A 72 11.56 -0.58 15.93
CA ILE A 72 12.88 -0.12 16.40
C ILE A 72 12.88 1.40 16.63
N ASP A 73 12.05 2.14 15.89
CA ASP A 73 11.95 3.61 15.94
C ASP A 73 10.88 4.13 16.93
N SER A 74 10.21 3.23 17.68
CA SER A 74 9.20 3.54 18.71
C SER A 74 9.76 3.43 20.12
#